data_AF-A0A1C3V7B4-F1
#
_entry.id   AF-A0A1C3V7B4-F1
#
_cell.length_a   1.000
_cell.length_b   1.000
_cell.length_c   1.000
_cell.angle_alpha   90.00
_cell.angle_beta   90.00
_cell.angle_gamma   90.00
#
_symmetry.space_group_name_H-M   'P 1'
#
loop_
_entity.id
_entity.type
_entity.pdbx_description
1 polymer ?
#
loop_
_entity_poly.entity_id
_entity_poly.type
_entity_poly.pdbx_seq_one_letter_code
_entity_poly.pdbx_strand_id
1 'polypeptide(L)'
;MLDAQQLMWTQIAAGVAVLLFGLTLFNLVRVRGRMQAARSWDKVEGIITVSRVDQPATHASDDQNDAKPVIRYRYQAGGLELESDKVFVGGQVITTRVLAAKLIGRYPVGAHVDVHVDPKQPTEALLEPAAAQNLAALVAFTMVFGVIAATLTAHSLTGHVLYTSNGVPLFAFALPIIVLVGGVFCLAAYVRTRRLASASLRWPTAAGRVTHCDVIEEIIEEKSDDDKSRSSKLQHRYQVDLRYAYRVGKRDFIGTEVDWGGTMISGLREVAEKAAAKHRPGQNVKVYYDPEQPGHAVLEPASREGALGPLIGAAVCAVVGGLFLTILIKIGFA
;
A
#
# COMPACT_ATOMS: atom_id res chain seq x y z
N MET A 1 -5.36 35.98 24.07
CA MET A 1 -4.38 35.11 24.76
C MET A 1 -5.10 33.87 25.23
N LEU A 2 -4.41 32.73 25.29
CA LEU A 2 -4.97 31.52 25.89
C LEU A 2 -4.98 31.69 27.42
N ASP A 3 -6.02 31.18 28.08
CA ASP A 3 -5.98 31.09 29.54
C ASP A 3 -4.98 30.02 30.00
N ALA A 4 -4.68 29.98 31.30
CA ALA A 4 -3.67 29.07 31.85
C ALA A 4 -3.99 27.57 31.58
N GLN A 5 -5.28 27.21 31.60
CA GLN A 5 -5.72 25.84 31.36
C GLN A 5 -5.59 25.48 29.87
N GLN A 6 -6.02 26.36 28.97
CA GLN A 6 -5.90 26.21 27.52
C GLN A 6 -4.43 26.15 27.07
N LEU A 7 -3.57 26.99 27.66
CA LEU A 7 -2.14 26.98 27.36
C LEU A 7 -1.49 25.67 27.80
N MET A 8 -1.82 25.17 29.00
CA MET A 8 -1.34 23.88 29.50
C MET A 8 -1.76 22.73 28.57
N TRP A 9 -3.02 22.66 28.15
CA TRP A 9 -3.47 21.63 27.21
C TRP A 9 -2.79 21.74 25.84
N THR A 10 -2.54 22.96 25.36
CA THR A 10 -1.80 23.19 24.11
C THR A 10 -0.34 22.72 24.22
N GLN A 11 0.31 22.97 25.35
CA GLN A 11 1.67 22.48 25.62
C GLN A 11 1.74 20.96 25.65
N ILE A 12 0.79 20.30 26.34
CA ILE A 12 0.68 18.84 26.38
C ILE A 12 0.47 18.29 24.96
N ALA A 13 -0.49 18.85 24.20
CA ALA A 13 -0.77 18.43 22.83
C ALA A 13 0.44 18.62 21.91
N ALA A 14 1.17 19.74 22.04
CA ALA A 14 2.41 19.98 21.30
C ALA A 14 3.48 18.94 21.63
N GLY A 15 3.69 18.63 22.91
CA GLY A 15 4.65 17.60 23.34
C GLY A 15 4.32 16.22 22.76
N VAL A 16 3.05 15.82 22.81
CA VAL A 16 2.58 14.55 22.20
C VAL A 16 2.78 14.56 20.69
N ALA A 17 2.41 15.64 20.00
CA ALA A 17 2.58 15.74 18.55
C ALA A 17 4.05 15.68 18.11
N VAL A 18 4.96 16.34 18.83
CA VAL A 18 6.41 16.27 18.58
C VAL A 18 6.93 14.84 18.79
N LEU A 19 6.47 14.15 19.84
CA LEU A 19 6.86 12.76 20.09
C LEU A 19 6.36 11.82 18.98
N LEU A 20 5.10 11.95 18.55
CA LEU A 20 4.54 11.18 17.44
C LEU A 20 5.27 11.45 16.12
N PHE A 21 5.58 12.72 15.83
CA PHE A 21 6.39 13.09 14.67
C PHE A 21 7.79 12.46 14.75
N GLY A 22 8.46 12.54 15.90
CA GLY A 22 9.79 11.94 16.11
C GLY A 22 9.79 10.42 15.91
N LEU A 23 8.79 9.72 16.46
CA LEU A 23 8.64 8.26 16.31
C LEU A 23 8.37 7.86 14.84
N THR A 24 7.46 8.56 14.16
CA THR A 24 7.13 8.27 12.76
C THR A 24 8.30 8.59 11.82
N LEU A 25 9.01 9.70 12.05
CA LEU A 25 10.21 10.06 11.31
C LEU A 25 11.35 9.06 11.54
N PHE A 26 11.58 8.66 12.79
CA PHE A 26 12.57 7.63 13.11
C PHE A 26 12.25 6.32 12.41
N ASN A 27 10.99 5.87 12.46
CA ASN A 27 10.58 4.66 11.76
C ASN A 27 10.72 4.81 10.23
N LEU A 28 10.41 5.98 9.66
CA LEU A 28 10.58 6.26 8.24
C LEU A 28 12.05 6.13 7.81
N VAL A 29 12.96 6.76 8.55
CA VAL A 29 14.41 6.69 8.29
C VAL A 29 14.90 5.25 8.42
N ARG A 30 14.47 4.54 9.48
CA ARG A 30 14.82 3.13 9.72
C ARG A 30 14.36 2.21 8.60
N VAL A 31 13.08 2.30 8.19
CA VAL A 31 12.49 1.50 7.10
C VAL A 31 13.21 1.81 5.79
N ARG A 32 13.43 3.09 5.48
CA ARG A 32 14.12 3.50 4.24
C ARG A 32 15.56 2.97 4.19
N GLY A 33 16.32 3.12 5.28
CA GLY A 33 17.68 2.60 5.36
C GLY A 33 17.73 1.08 5.21
N ARG A 34 16.77 0.37 5.82
CA ARG A 34 16.65 -1.08 5.70
C ARG A 34 16.28 -1.54 4.30
N MET A 35 15.34 -0.86 3.63
CA MET A 35 15.03 -1.11 2.23
C MET A 35 16.23 -0.88 1.31
N GLN A 36 17.04 0.14 1.58
CA GLN A 36 18.26 0.40 0.81
C GLN A 36 19.30 -0.71 1.01
N ALA A 37 19.54 -1.12 2.26
CA ALA A 37 20.46 -2.22 2.58
C ALA A 37 19.99 -3.56 1.97
N ALA A 38 18.69 -3.84 2.05
CA ALA A 38 18.14 -5.12 1.59
C ALA A 38 18.17 -5.32 0.07
N ARG A 39 18.43 -4.27 -0.72
CA ARG A 39 18.63 -4.38 -2.17
C ARG A 39 19.91 -5.12 -2.56
N SER A 40 20.90 -5.14 -1.67
CA SER A 40 22.18 -5.81 -1.89
C SER A 40 22.34 -7.08 -1.05
N TRP A 41 21.26 -7.56 -0.43
CA TRP A 41 21.26 -8.83 0.29
C TRP A 41 21.42 -10.00 -0.67
N ASP A 42 22.07 -11.06 -0.19
CA ASP A 42 22.31 -12.26 -0.97
C ASP A 42 21.00 -12.99 -1.22
N LYS A 43 20.82 -13.50 -2.44
CA LYS A 43 19.68 -14.32 -2.82
C LYS A 43 20.03 -15.78 -2.62
N VAL A 44 19.25 -16.47 -1.78
CA VAL A 44 19.29 -17.93 -1.65
C VAL A 44 17.96 -18.53 -2.07
N GLU A 45 17.99 -19.79 -2.47
CA GLU A 45 16.77 -20.52 -2.78
C GLU A 45 16.02 -20.88 -1.49
N GLY A 46 14.72 -20.61 -1.47
CA GLY A 46 13.82 -21.02 -0.40
C GLY A 46 12.57 -21.69 -0.93
N ILE A 47 11.84 -22.37 -0.04
CA ILE A 47 10.60 -23.09 -0.36
C ILE A 47 9.48 -22.58 0.54
N ILE A 48 8.34 -22.23 -0.05
CA ILE A 48 7.15 -21.84 0.70
C ILE A 48 6.58 -23.06 1.43
N THR A 49 6.46 -22.98 2.76
CA THR A 49 5.92 -24.04 3.62
C THR A 49 4.46 -23.78 4.03
N VAL A 50 4.06 -22.51 4.13
CA VAL A 50 2.68 -22.11 4.47
C VAL A 50 2.26 -20.97 3.56
N SER A 51 1.03 -21.03 3.05
CA SER A 51 0.42 -19.96 2.27
C SER A 51 -1.10 -19.97 2.46
N ARG A 52 -1.63 -19.05 3.26
CA ARG A 52 -3.08 -18.94 3.55
C ARG A 52 -3.47 -17.53 3.96
N VAL A 53 -4.76 -17.22 3.86
CA VAL A 53 -5.34 -16.03 4.49
C VAL A 53 -5.79 -16.40 5.89
N ASP A 54 -5.35 -15.62 6.88
CA ASP A 54 -5.89 -15.65 8.24
C ASP A 54 -6.81 -14.45 8.42
N GLN A 55 -8.06 -14.70 8.80
CA GLN A 55 -9.06 -13.66 9.02
C GLN A 55 -9.85 -13.98 10.29
N PRO A 56 -9.91 -13.07 11.27
CA PRO A 56 -10.72 -13.25 12.47
C PRO A 56 -12.19 -13.49 12.13
N ALA A 57 -12.86 -14.36 12.89
CA ALA A 57 -14.30 -14.57 12.77
C ALA A 57 -15.13 -13.35 13.26
N THR A 58 -14.50 -12.44 13.99
CA THR A 58 -15.11 -11.20 14.47
C THR A 58 -14.17 -10.06 14.15
N HIS A 59 -14.67 -9.12 13.36
CA HIS A 59 -13.89 -7.97 12.92
C HIS A 59 -13.58 -7.04 14.08
N ALA A 60 -12.32 -6.61 14.18
CA ALA A 60 -11.86 -5.68 15.21
C ALA A 60 -12.13 -4.20 14.86
N SER A 61 -12.48 -3.91 13.61
CA SER A 61 -12.71 -2.57 13.07
C SER A 61 -13.86 -2.60 12.07
N ASP A 62 -14.61 -1.50 12.02
CA ASP A 62 -15.77 -1.32 11.13
C ASP A 62 -15.42 -1.42 9.65
N ASP A 63 -14.17 -1.14 9.28
CA ASP A 63 -13.68 -1.26 7.90
C ASP A 63 -13.55 -2.72 7.44
N GLN A 64 -13.59 -3.67 8.39
CA GLN A 64 -13.50 -5.14 8.20
C GLN A 64 -12.30 -5.58 7.35
N ASN A 65 -11.26 -4.75 7.32
CA ASN A 65 -9.98 -5.01 6.67
C ASN A 65 -9.04 -5.62 7.69
N ASP A 66 -9.30 -6.86 8.11
CA ASP A 66 -8.55 -7.55 9.16
C ASP A 66 -7.90 -8.86 8.68
N ALA A 67 -7.87 -9.09 7.37
CA ALA A 67 -7.24 -10.25 6.77
C ALA A 67 -5.72 -10.09 6.74
N LYS A 68 -5.01 -11.18 7.07
CA LYS A 68 -3.56 -11.28 7.10
C LYS A 68 -3.09 -12.36 6.12
N PRO A 69 -2.23 -12.04 5.14
CA PRO A 69 -1.58 -13.05 4.32
C PRO A 69 -0.47 -13.73 5.15
N VAL A 70 -0.67 -15.02 5.46
CA VAL A 70 0.31 -15.83 6.18
C VAL A 70 1.12 -16.62 5.16
N ILE A 71 2.35 -16.17 4.91
CA ILE A 71 3.32 -16.82 4.04
C ILE A 71 4.51 -17.19 4.90
N ARG A 72 4.83 -18.49 5.01
CA ARG A 72 6.06 -18.96 5.67
C ARG A 72 6.91 -19.71 4.68
N TYR A 73 8.21 -19.59 4.81
CA TYR A 73 9.17 -20.25 3.94
C TYR A 73 10.41 -20.66 4.70
N ARG A 74 11.03 -21.74 4.22
CA ARG A 74 12.31 -22.24 4.71
C ARG A 74 13.41 -21.95 3.70
N TYR A 75 14.62 -21.73 4.18
CA TYR A 75 15.80 -21.44 3.37
C TYR A 75 17.07 -21.88 4.11
N GLN A 76 18.16 -22.00 3.36
CA GLN A 76 19.47 -22.37 3.91
C GLN A 76 20.38 -21.14 3.90
N ALA A 77 20.92 -20.78 5.06
CA ALA A 77 21.90 -19.70 5.18
C ALA A 77 22.91 -20.01 6.29
N GLY A 78 24.21 -19.81 6.00
CA GLY A 78 25.28 -20.13 6.94
C GLY A 78 25.35 -21.61 7.35
N GLY A 79 24.85 -22.53 6.50
CA GLY A 79 24.80 -23.97 6.80
C GLY A 79 23.67 -24.39 7.74
N LEU A 80 22.74 -23.48 8.07
CA LEU A 80 21.57 -23.76 8.90
C LEU A 80 20.29 -23.65 8.08
N GLU A 81 19.34 -24.55 8.36
CA GLU A 81 17.97 -24.41 7.89
C GLU A 81 17.25 -23.40 8.77
N LEU A 82 16.75 -22.33 8.15
CA LEU A 82 16.07 -21.23 8.80
C LEU A 82 14.67 -21.05 8.21
N GLU A 83 13.79 -20.43 8.98
CA GLU A 83 12.45 -20.07 8.53
C GLU A 83 12.20 -18.56 8.69
N SER A 84 11.34 -18.02 7.85
CA SER A 84 10.86 -16.64 7.95
C SER A 84 9.45 -16.53 7.37
N ASP A 85 8.75 -15.48 7.76
CA ASP A 85 7.41 -15.13 7.29
C ASP A 85 7.31 -13.71 6.73
N LYS A 86 8.47 -13.04 6.61
CA LYS A 86 8.57 -11.66 6.15
C LYS A 86 8.64 -11.61 4.64
N VAL A 87 7.63 -11.00 4.03
CA VAL A 87 7.61 -10.73 2.58
C VAL A 87 8.28 -9.38 2.29
N PHE A 88 7.93 -8.34 3.05
CA PHE A 88 8.36 -6.96 2.81
C PHE A 88 9.09 -6.37 4.02
N VAL A 89 9.85 -5.28 3.79
CA VAL A 89 10.36 -4.47 4.90
C VAL A 89 9.20 -3.83 5.66
N GLY A 90 9.11 -4.08 6.97
CA GLY A 90 8.03 -3.60 7.82
C GLY A 90 7.06 -4.69 8.29
N GLY A 91 7.18 -5.92 7.77
CA GLY A 91 6.42 -7.09 8.24
C GLY A 91 5.09 -7.30 7.53
N GLN A 92 4.23 -8.11 8.15
CA GLN A 92 2.92 -8.49 7.62
C GLN A 92 1.95 -7.30 7.65
N VAL A 93 1.17 -7.17 6.58
CA VAL A 93 0.13 -6.15 6.46
C VAL A 93 -1.22 -6.74 6.78
N ILE A 94 -2.03 -5.97 7.51
CA ILE A 94 -3.46 -6.21 7.62
C ILE A 94 -4.11 -5.53 6.41
N THR A 95 -4.99 -6.24 5.71
CA THR A 95 -5.60 -5.79 4.46
C THR A 95 -6.97 -6.44 4.25
N THR A 96 -7.63 -6.14 3.13
CA THR A 96 -8.84 -6.86 2.69
C THR A 96 -8.54 -8.34 2.41
N ARG A 97 -9.53 -9.23 2.57
CA ARG A 97 -9.36 -10.67 2.26
C ARG A 97 -8.93 -10.87 0.82
N VAL A 98 -9.47 -10.08 -0.09
CA VAL A 98 -9.20 -10.18 -1.54
C VAL A 98 -7.74 -9.80 -1.88
N LEU A 99 -7.16 -8.78 -1.23
CA LEU A 99 -5.75 -8.43 -1.40
C LEU A 99 -4.81 -9.44 -0.73
N ALA A 100 -5.19 -9.97 0.45
CA ALA A 100 -4.45 -11.05 1.09
C ALA A 100 -4.42 -12.31 0.20
N ALA A 101 -5.57 -12.68 -0.38
CA ALA A 101 -5.70 -13.80 -1.30
C ALA A 101 -4.81 -13.65 -2.55
N LYS A 102 -4.76 -12.44 -3.13
CA LYS A 102 -3.88 -12.15 -4.27
C LYS A 102 -2.40 -12.32 -3.91
N LEU A 103 -1.98 -11.84 -2.74
CA LEU A 103 -0.58 -11.96 -2.31
C LEU A 103 -0.16 -13.42 -2.12
N ILE A 104 -0.98 -14.21 -1.42
CA ILE A 104 -0.68 -15.64 -1.22
C ILE A 104 -0.72 -16.43 -2.53
N GLY A 105 -1.53 -15.98 -3.51
CA GLY A 105 -1.60 -16.58 -4.84
C GLY A 105 -0.29 -16.54 -5.62
N ARG A 106 0.59 -15.58 -5.32
CA ARG A 106 1.95 -15.50 -5.89
C ARG A 106 2.95 -16.47 -5.23
N TYR A 107 2.63 -16.96 -4.03
CA TYR A 107 3.50 -17.80 -3.21
C TYR A 107 2.76 -19.06 -2.73
N PRO A 108 2.34 -19.98 -3.62
CA PRO A 108 1.71 -21.22 -3.18
C PRO A 108 2.71 -22.13 -2.45
N VAL A 109 2.19 -23.01 -1.60
CA VAL A 109 2.98 -24.01 -0.88
C VAL A 109 3.79 -24.86 -1.87
N GLY A 110 5.06 -25.09 -1.57
CA GLY A 110 6.00 -25.81 -2.42
C GLY A 110 6.67 -24.95 -3.50
N ALA A 111 6.30 -23.67 -3.66
CA ALA A 111 6.96 -22.80 -4.62
C ALA A 111 8.41 -22.49 -4.21
N HIS A 112 9.31 -22.52 -5.20
CA HIS A 112 10.71 -22.13 -5.05
C HIS A 112 10.88 -20.62 -5.26
N VAL A 113 11.40 -19.93 -4.26
CA VAL A 113 11.45 -18.46 -4.19
C VAL A 113 12.87 -17.95 -3.94
N ASP A 114 13.12 -16.70 -4.33
CA ASP A 114 14.34 -16.00 -3.95
C ASP A 114 14.10 -15.43 -2.57
N VAL A 115 14.94 -15.85 -1.65
CA VAL A 115 14.97 -15.32 -0.30
C VAL A 115 16.19 -14.40 -0.21
N HIS A 116 15.94 -13.13 0.04
CA HIS A 116 17.00 -12.14 0.27
C HIS A 116 17.38 -12.20 1.75
N VAL A 117 18.60 -12.62 2.06
CA VAL A 117 19.08 -12.86 3.42
C VAL A 117 20.07 -11.79 3.82
N ASP A 118 19.93 -11.23 5.02
CA ASP A 118 20.91 -10.31 5.57
C ASP A 118 22.22 -11.08 5.87
N PRO A 119 23.35 -10.75 5.19
CA PRO A 119 24.61 -11.46 5.40
C PRO A 119 25.16 -11.29 6.83
N LYS A 120 24.74 -10.25 7.56
CA LYS A 120 25.14 -10.00 8.95
C LYS A 120 24.23 -10.70 9.96
N GLN A 121 23.00 -11.02 9.56
CA GLN A 121 22.00 -11.64 10.43
C GLN A 121 21.14 -12.61 9.62
N PRO A 122 21.58 -13.87 9.41
CA PRO A 122 20.91 -14.82 8.51
C PRO A 122 19.45 -15.14 8.85
N THR A 123 19.00 -14.88 10.08
CA THR A 123 17.59 -15.03 10.50
C THR A 123 16.68 -13.91 9.96
N GLU A 124 17.25 -12.84 9.42
CA GLU A 124 16.54 -11.75 8.77
C GLU A 124 16.50 -11.97 7.26
N ALA A 125 15.34 -12.36 6.77
CA ALA A 125 15.11 -12.68 5.38
C ALA A 125 13.84 -12.02 4.83
N LEU A 126 13.84 -11.70 3.54
CA LEU A 126 12.74 -11.04 2.83
C LEU A 126 12.52 -11.67 1.44
N LEU A 127 11.27 -11.81 1.03
CA LEU A 127 10.97 -12.19 -0.36
C LEU A 127 11.12 -11.00 -1.31
N GLU A 128 10.66 -9.81 -0.90
CA GLU A 128 10.61 -8.60 -1.72
C GLU A 128 11.17 -7.35 -0.99
N PRO A 129 12.50 -7.21 -0.92
CA PRO A 129 13.15 -6.11 -0.21
C PRO A 129 12.92 -4.73 -0.87
N ALA A 130 12.65 -4.69 -2.19
CA ALA A 130 12.42 -3.46 -2.94
C ALA A 130 10.97 -2.95 -2.90
N ALA A 131 10.03 -3.74 -2.36
CA ALA A 131 8.61 -3.37 -2.34
C ALA A 131 8.33 -2.27 -1.31
N ALA A 132 7.78 -1.15 -1.78
CA ALA A 132 7.58 0.07 -0.98
C ALA A 132 6.13 0.25 -0.47
N GLN A 133 5.39 -0.84 -0.25
CA GLN A 133 3.93 -0.80 -0.05
C GLN A 133 3.51 0.15 1.09
N ASN A 134 4.23 0.16 2.21
CA ASN A 134 3.90 0.99 3.37
C ASN A 134 4.64 2.33 3.42
N LEU A 135 5.59 2.56 2.52
CA LEU A 135 6.48 3.72 2.61
C LEU A 135 5.74 5.03 2.32
N ALA A 136 4.86 5.04 1.31
CA ALA A 136 4.10 6.24 0.96
C ALA A 136 3.18 6.69 2.10
N ALA A 137 2.45 5.75 2.71
CA ALA A 137 1.61 6.03 3.88
C ALA A 137 2.43 6.54 5.06
N LEU A 138 3.59 5.92 5.35
CA LEU A 138 4.46 6.37 6.44
C LEU A 138 5.01 7.78 6.21
N VAL A 139 5.37 8.14 4.98
CA VAL A 139 5.77 9.52 4.63
C VAL A 139 4.60 10.48 4.84
N ALA A 140 3.40 10.13 4.36
CA ALA A 140 2.21 10.97 4.54
C ALA A 140 1.89 11.21 6.02
N PHE A 141 1.89 10.16 6.86
CA PHE A 141 1.70 10.29 8.30
C PHE A 141 2.78 11.16 8.95
N THR A 142 4.04 10.95 8.58
CA THR A 142 5.16 11.75 9.10
C THR A 142 4.98 13.23 8.75
N MET A 143 4.53 13.54 7.52
CA MET A 143 4.25 14.93 7.11
C MET A 143 3.07 15.53 7.89
N VAL A 144 1.97 14.79 8.06
CA VAL A 144 0.80 15.27 8.81
C VAL A 144 1.16 15.56 10.26
N PHE A 145 1.82 14.63 10.97
CA PHE A 145 2.26 14.86 12.34
C PHE A 145 3.29 15.99 12.42
N GLY A 146 4.16 16.14 11.41
CA GLY A 146 5.11 17.25 11.34
C GLY A 146 4.42 18.62 11.25
N VAL A 147 3.37 18.75 10.43
CA VAL A 147 2.58 19.99 10.31
C VAL A 147 1.82 20.29 11.61
N ILE A 148 1.19 19.27 12.21
CA ILE A 148 0.48 19.42 13.49
C ILE A 148 1.44 19.82 14.61
N ALA A 149 2.58 19.14 14.73
CA ALA A 149 3.61 19.44 15.72
C ALA A 149 4.13 20.87 15.56
N ALA A 150 4.54 21.26 14.35
CA ALA A 150 5.02 22.62 14.08
C ALA A 150 3.98 23.68 14.46
N THR A 151 2.71 23.44 14.12
CA THR A 151 1.61 24.34 14.44
C THR A 151 1.42 24.46 15.96
N LEU A 152 1.23 23.35 16.68
CA LEU A 152 0.97 23.36 18.12
C LEU A 152 2.16 23.91 18.91
N THR A 153 3.39 23.61 18.50
CA THR A 153 4.60 24.18 19.12
C THR A 153 4.64 25.70 18.95
N ALA A 154 4.30 26.23 17.77
CA ALA A 154 4.25 27.68 17.56
C ALA A 154 3.20 28.36 18.47
N HIS A 155 2.02 27.75 18.65
CA HIS A 155 0.98 28.25 19.55
C HIS A 155 1.39 28.19 21.02
N SER A 156 2.06 27.10 21.41
CA SER A 156 2.60 26.89 22.75
C SER A 156 3.65 27.95 23.11
N LEU A 157 4.57 28.26 22.19
CA LEU A 157 5.63 29.25 22.41
C LEU A 157 5.11 30.68 22.48
N THR A 158 4.08 31.01 21.70
CA THR A 158 3.52 32.36 21.62
C THR A 158 2.45 32.63 22.68
N GLY A 159 1.88 31.60 23.30
CA GLY A 159 0.81 31.73 24.31
C GLY A 159 -0.53 32.19 23.73
N HIS A 160 -0.67 32.23 22.41
CA HIS A 160 -1.91 32.58 21.72
C HIS A 160 -1.99 31.88 20.37
N VAL A 161 -3.20 31.86 19.80
CA VAL A 161 -3.40 31.38 18.43
C VAL A 161 -2.78 32.37 17.45
N LEU A 162 -2.01 31.86 16.49
CA LEU A 162 -1.42 32.70 15.45
C LEU A 162 -2.47 32.97 14.37
N TYR A 163 -2.67 34.25 14.07
CA TYR A 163 -3.64 34.71 13.08
C TYR A 163 -2.96 35.50 11.95
N THR A 164 -3.63 35.52 10.81
CA THR A 164 -3.37 36.45 9.71
C THR A 164 -3.85 37.87 10.07
N SER A 165 -3.54 38.87 9.24
CA SER A 165 -3.96 40.27 9.47
C SER A 165 -5.47 40.43 9.62
N ASN A 166 -6.26 39.60 8.94
CA ASN A 166 -7.72 39.64 8.98
C ASN A 166 -8.34 38.60 9.92
N GLY A 167 -7.56 38.00 10.84
CA GLY A 167 -8.10 37.13 11.89
C GLY A 167 -8.37 35.68 11.48
N VAL A 168 -7.89 35.22 10.31
CA VAL A 168 -7.89 33.78 9.97
C VAL A 168 -6.77 33.07 10.72
N PRO A 169 -7.03 31.97 11.45
CA PRO A 169 -5.98 31.25 12.17
C PRO A 169 -5.03 30.54 11.20
N LEU A 170 -3.71 30.65 11.44
CA LEU A 170 -2.69 30.08 10.55
C LEU A 170 -2.78 28.55 10.41
N PHE A 171 -3.30 27.84 11.41
CA PHE A 171 -3.51 26.40 11.32
C PHE A 171 -4.57 25.99 10.28
N ALA A 172 -5.50 26.89 9.91
CA ALA A 172 -6.51 26.60 8.89
C ALA A 172 -5.87 26.29 7.52
N PHE A 173 -4.66 26.82 7.26
CA PHE A 173 -3.91 26.57 6.05
C PHE A 173 -3.32 25.15 5.98
N ALA A 174 -3.25 24.42 7.09
CA ALA A 174 -2.72 23.05 7.11
C ALA A 174 -3.58 22.08 6.27
N LEU A 175 -4.91 22.18 6.36
CA LEU A 175 -5.83 21.28 5.65
C LEU A 175 -5.67 21.34 4.12
N PRO A 176 -5.72 22.51 3.44
CA PRO A 176 -5.51 22.55 2.00
C PRO A 176 -4.09 22.12 1.59
N ILE A 177 -3.07 22.39 2.42
CA ILE A 177 -1.70 21.91 2.17
C ILE A 177 -1.66 20.37 2.20
N ILE A 178 -2.29 19.73 3.19
CA ILE A 178 -2.37 18.27 3.28
C ILE A 178 -3.08 17.69 2.05
N VAL A 179 -4.18 18.32 1.61
CA VAL A 179 -4.89 17.91 0.39
C VAL A 179 -3.99 18.01 -0.85
N LEU A 180 -3.23 19.10 -1.00
CA LEU A 180 -2.30 19.29 -2.11
C LEU A 180 -1.15 18.28 -2.08
N VAL A 181 -0.59 18.00 -0.90
CA VAL A 181 0.42 16.94 -0.70
C VAL A 181 -0.14 15.58 -1.12
N GLY A 182 -1.37 15.25 -0.71
CA GLY A 182 -2.08 14.05 -1.19
C GLY A 182 -2.16 13.99 -2.72
N GLY A 183 -2.45 15.12 -3.37
CA GLY A 183 -2.43 15.24 -4.83
C GLY A 183 -1.07 14.92 -5.46
N VAL A 184 0.03 15.37 -4.84
CA VAL A 184 1.40 15.03 -5.27
C VAL A 184 1.68 13.53 -5.16
N PHE A 185 1.21 12.87 -4.09
CA PHE A 185 1.32 11.41 -3.96
C PHE A 185 0.55 10.67 -5.05
N CYS A 186 -0.69 11.08 -5.34
CA CYS A 186 -1.50 10.52 -6.42
C CYS A 186 -0.81 10.69 -7.78
N LEU A 187 -0.23 11.86 -8.05
CA LEU A 187 0.52 12.11 -9.28
C LEU A 187 1.80 11.26 -9.36
N ALA A 188 2.54 11.13 -8.26
CA ALA A 188 3.74 10.29 -8.21
C ALA A 188 3.40 8.81 -8.46
N ALA A 189 2.30 8.31 -7.90
CA ALA A 189 1.79 6.97 -8.16
C ALA A 189 1.44 6.79 -9.65
N TYR A 190 0.72 7.74 -10.26
CA TYR A 190 0.44 7.74 -11.70
C TYR A 190 1.71 7.67 -12.54
N VAL A 191 2.69 8.54 -12.26
CA VAL A 191 3.97 8.59 -12.98
C VAL A 191 4.73 7.28 -12.83
N ARG A 192 4.74 6.67 -11.63
CA ARG A 192 5.38 5.37 -11.40
C ARG A 192 4.73 4.28 -12.25
N THR A 193 3.40 4.18 -12.23
CA THR A 193 2.65 3.22 -13.05
C THR A 193 2.92 3.42 -14.53
N ARG A 194 2.96 4.68 -15.01
CA ARG A 194 3.30 5.00 -16.40
C ARG A 194 4.71 4.60 -16.79
N ARG A 195 5.69 4.80 -15.89
CA ARG A 195 7.08 4.38 -16.11
C ARG A 195 7.18 2.86 -16.19
N LEU A 196 6.51 2.13 -15.29
CA LEU A 196 6.47 0.66 -15.31
C LEU A 196 5.81 0.12 -16.58
N ALA A 197 4.63 0.65 -16.95
CA ALA A 197 3.96 0.30 -18.19
C ALA A 197 4.88 0.53 -19.41
N SER A 198 5.51 1.70 -19.49
CA SER A 198 6.44 2.03 -20.58
C SER A 198 7.67 1.12 -20.62
N ALA A 199 8.24 0.76 -19.46
CA ALA A 199 9.35 -0.17 -19.37
C ALA A 199 8.94 -1.59 -19.79
N SER A 200 7.77 -2.04 -19.35
CA SER A 200 7.25 -3.39 -19.61
C SER A 200 6.98 -3.68 -21.09
N LEU A 201 6.80 -2.65 -21.92
CA LEU A 201 6.72 -2.79 -23.38
C LEU A 201 8.01 -3.35 -24.00
N ARG A 202 9.15 -3.19 -23.32
CA ARG A 202 10.47 -3.63 -23.80
C ARG A 202 11.02 -4.81 -23.01
N TRP A 203 10.25 -5.34 -22.08
CA TRP A 203 10.67 -6.48 -21.28
C TRP A 203 10.76 -7.77 -22.12
N PRO A 204 11.69 -8.67 -21.78
CA PRO A 204 11.72 -10.00 -22.37
C PRO A 204 10.44 -10.76 -22.05
N THR A 205 10.17 -11.79 -22.86
CA THR A 205 8.92 -12.55 -22.76
C THR A 205 9.16 -14.04 -22.58
N ALA A 206 8.29 -14.68 -21.82
CA ALA A 206 8.24 -16.13 -21.64
C ALA A 206 6.86 -16.67 -22.03
N ALA A 207 6.83 -17.91 -22.51
CA ALA A 207 5.57 -18.64 -22.63
C ALA A 207 5.07 -19.00 -21.22
N GLY A 208 3.81 -18.69 -20.94
CA GLY A 208 3.15 -19.03 -19.69
C GLY A 208 1.81 -19.70 -19.94
N ARG A 209 1.22 -20.20 -18.85
CA ARG A 209 -0.09 -20.84 -18.86
C ARG A 209 -0.90 -20.38 -17.66
N VAL A 210 -2.15 -20.00 -17.89
CA VAL A 210 -3.09 -19.68 -16.81
C VAL A 210 -3.36 -20.96 -16.01
N THR A 211 -3.08 -20.93 -14.72
CA THR A 211 -3.29 -22.07 -13.80
C THR A 211 -4.60 -21.94 -13.05
N HIS A 212 -5.01 -20.71 -12.73
CA HIS A 212 -6.25 -20.42 -12.04
C HIS A 212 -6.82 -19.08 -12.53
N CYS A 213 -8.14 -19.00 -12.67
CA CYS A 213 -8.84 -17.76 -13.01
C CYS A 213 -10.28 -17.89 -12.52
N ASP A 214 -10.62 -17.16 -11.47
CA ASP A 214 -11.96 -17.13 -10.89
C ASP A 214 -12.27 -15.76 -10.27
N VAL A 215 -13.48 -15.56 -9.76
CA VAL A 215 -13.88 -14.37 -9.00
C VAL A 215 -13.95 -14.71 -7.52
N ILE A 216 -13.15 -14.03 -6.72
CA ILE A 216 -13.28 -14.06 -5.26
C ILE A 216 -14.36 -13.06 -4.85
N GLU A 217 -15.32 -13.55 -4.07
CA GLU A 217 -16.30 -12.73 -3.37
C GLU A 217 -15.92 -12.61 -1.89
N GLU A 218 -15.98 -11.38 -1.38
CA GLU A 218 -15.91 -11.03 0.04
C GLU A 218 -17.22 -10.30 0.40
N ILE A 219 -17.93 -10.83 1.39
CA ILE A 219 -19.19 -10.25 1.90
C ILE A 219 -18.89 -9.71 3.29
N ILE A 220 -19.17 -8.43 3.48
CA ILE A 220 -18.95 -7.67 4.72
C ILE A 220 -20.32 -7.28 5.26
N GLU A 221 -20.61 -7.64 6.51
CA GLU A 221 -21.85 -7.24 7.17
C GLU A 221 -21.62 -5.94 7.94
N GLU A 222 -22.10 -4.83 7.41
CA GLU A 222 -22.06 -3.54 8.09
C GLU A 222 -23.19 -3.50 9.13
N LYS A 223 -22.82 -3.51 10.41
CA LYS A 223 -23.77 -3.30 11.50
C LYS A 223 -24.05 -1.80 11.61
N SER A 224 -25.29 -1.41 11.36
CA SER A 224 -25.74 -0.05 11.65
C SER A 224 -25.94 0.12 13.15
N ASP A 225 -25.32 1.15 13.73
CA ASP A 225 -25.53 1.57 15.12
C ASP A 225 -26.85 2.36 15.33
N ASP A 226 -27.65 2.56 14.27
CA ASP A 226 -28.95 3.24 14.40
C ASP A 226 -30.00 2.32 15.05
N ASP A 227 -30.31 2.63 16.31
CA ASP A 227 -31.28 1.97 17.21
C ASP A 227 -32.73 1.90 16.66
N LYS A 228 -33.02 2.50 15.50
CA LYS A 228 -34.35 2.53 14.87
C LYS A 228 -34.54 1.58 13.69
N SER A 229 -33.50 0.88 13.24
CA SER A 229 -33.62 -0.13 12.18
C SER A 229 -32.44 -1.11 12.23
N ARG A 230 -32.68 -2.34 12.70
CA ARG A 230 -31.76 -3.48 12.51
C ARG A 230 -31.74 -3.90 11.04
N SER A 231 -31.26 -3.04 10.15
CA SER A 231 -30.94 -3.44 8.79
C SER A 231 -29.42 -3.58 8.73
N SER A 232 -28.93 -4.82 8.69
CA SER A 232 -27.54 -5.04 8.30
C SER A 232 -27.42 -4.78 6.80
N LYS A 233 -26.42 -3.98 6.41
CA LYS A 233 -26.14 -3.73 5.00
C LYS A 233 -24.99 -4.63 4.59
N LEU A 234 -25.25 -5.55 3.66
CA LEU A 234 -24.21 -6.40 3.10
C LEU A 234 -23.43 -5.58 2.05
N GLN A 235 -22.14 -5.40 2.29
CA GLN A 235 -21.20 -4.85 1.31
C GLN A 235 -20.49 -6.01 0.62
N HIS A 236 -20.63 -6.09 -0.71
CA HIS A 236 -19.94 -7.09 -1.52
C HIS A 236 -18.69 -6.49 -2.15
N ARG A 237 -17.60 -7.25 -2.14
CA ARG A 237 -16.34 -6.93 -2.81
C ARG A 237 -15.96 -8.12 -3.70
N TYR A 238 -15.82 -7.85 -4.99
CA TYR A 238 -15.48 -8.83 -6.01
C TYR A 238 -14.12 -8.52 -6.61
N GLN A 239 -13.29 -9.54 -6.78
CA GLN A 239 -11.97 -9.43 -7.39
C GLN A 239 -11.68 -10.64 -8.26
N VAL A 240 -10.98 -10.45 -9.37
CA VAL A 240 -10.43 -11.56 -10.16
C VAL A 240 -9.21 -12.15 -9.46
N ASP A 241 -9.22 -13.47 -9.24
CA ASP A 241 -8.06 -14.28 -8.85
C ASP A 241 -7.48 -14.96 -10.09
N LEU A 242 -6.62 -14.22 -10.78
CA LEU A 242 -5.85 -14.73 -11.92
C LEU A 242 -4.47 -15.19 -11.44
N ARG A 243 -4.10 -16.40 -11.81
CA ARG A 243 -2.74 -16.95 -11.62
C ARG A 243 -2.27 -17.60 -12.89
N TYR A 244 -1.03 -17.30 -13.28
CA TYR A 244 -0.38 -17.93 -14.41
C TYR A 244 1.04 -18.35 -14.06
N ALA A 245 1.43 -19.52 -14.52
CA ALA A 245 2.77 -20.05 -14.35
C ALA A 245 3.60 -19.76 -15.60
N TYR A 246 4.87 -19.42 -15.40
CA TYR A 246 5.85 -19.20 -16.46
C TYR A 246 7.25 -19.56 -15.96
N ARG A 247 8.16 -19.81 -16.90
CA ARG A 247 9.53 -20.22 -16.61
C ARG A 247 10.52 -19.21 -17.15
N VAL A 248 11.48 -18.81 -16.32
CA VAL A 248 12.62 -17.99 -16.72
C VAL A 248 13.90 -18.77 -16.39
N GLY A 249 14.64 -19.16 -17.43
CA GLY A 249 15.77 -20.08 -17.28
C GLY A 249 15.34 -21.43 -16.70
N LYS A 250 15.89 -21.79 -15.54
CA LYS A 250 15.58 -23.04 -14.83
C LYS A 250 14.50 -22.91 -13.75
N ARG A 251 13.93 -21.71 -13.57
CA ARG A 251 13.07 -21.41 -12.43
C ARG A 251 11.64 -21.08 -12.85
N ASP A 252 10.70 -21.64 -12.11
CA ASP A 252 9.28 -21.41 -12.26
C ASP A 252 8.83 -20.22 -11.40
N PHE A 253 7.97 -19.40 -11.99
CA PHE A 253 7.38 -18.21 -11.37
C PHE A 253 5.88 -18.24 -11.54
N ILE A 254 5.18 -17.56 -10.63
CA ILE A 254 3.74 -17.36 -10.68
C ILE A 254 3.46 -15.88 -10.70
N GLY A 255 2.70 -15.46 -11.69
CA GLY A 255 2.25 -14.08 -11.83
C GLY A 255 0.75 -13.99 -11.59
N THR A 256 0.33 -12.83 -11.11
CA THR A 256 -1.07 -12.53 -10.78
C THR A 256 -1.55 -11.21 -11.39
N GLU A 257 -0.68 -10.51 -12.11
CA GLU A 257 -0.98 -9.19 -12.68
C GLU A 257 -1.35 -9.31 -14.16
N VAL A 258 -2.53 -8.80 -14.52
CA VAL A 258 -2.94 -8.65 -15.92
C VAL A 258 -2.22 -7.45 -16.52
N ASP A 259 -2.28 -6.32 -15.84
CA ASP A 259 -1.70 -5.03 -16.24
C ASP A 259 -1.18 -4.24 -15.02
N TRP A 260 -0.82 -2.97 -15.24
CA TRP A 260 -0.34 -2.07 -14.19
C TRP A 260 -1.42 -1.19 -13.56
N GLY A 261 -2.70 -1.40 -13.92
CA GLY A 261 -3.85 -0.68 -13.38
C GLY A 261 -4.11 -0.96 -11.90
N GLY A 262 -3.43 -1.95 -11.33
CA GLY A 262 -3.59 -2.40 -9.96
C GLY A 262 -4.71 -3.43 -9.81
N THR A 263 -4.89 -3.92 -8.60
CA THR A 263 -5.95 -4.90 -8.31
C THR A 263 -7.32 -4.22 -8.36
N MET A 264 -8.15 -4.58 -9.34
CA MET A 264 -9.52 -4.09 -9.42
C MET A 264 -10.41 -4.81 -8.39
N ILE A 265 -10.81 -4.09 -7.35
CA ILE A 265 -11.84 -4.51 -6.39
C ILE A 265 -13.13 -3.78 -6.79
N SER A 266 -14.16 -4.55 -7.14
CA SER A 266 -15.45 -4.02 -7.61
C SER A 266 -16.54 -4.30 -6.58
N GLY A 267 -17.48 -3.37 -6.40
CA GLY A 267 -18.72 -3.63 -5.67
C GLY A 267 -19.76 -4.41 -6.49
N LEU A 268 -19.52 -4.55 -7.80
CA LEU A 268 -20.40 -5.19 -8.76
C LEU A 268 -19.78 -6.50 -9.27
N ARG A 269 -20.49 -7.61 -9.09
CA ARG A 269 -20.08 -8.94 -9.52
C ARG A 269 -19.81 -9.02 -11.02
N GLU A 270 -20.72 -8.47 -11.82
CA GLU A 270 -20.66 -8.50 -13.28
C GLU A 270 -19.35 -7.90 -13.84
N VAL A 271 -18.81 -6.87 -13.18
CA VAL A 271 -17.56 -6.24 -13.59
C VAL A 271 -16.39 -7.19 -13.39
N ALA A 272 -16.34 -7.89 -12.25
CA ALA A 272 -15.30 -8.88 -11.97
C ALA A 272 -15.46 -10.13 -12.86
N GLU A 273 -16.68 -10.61 -13.08
CA GLU A 273 -16.94 -11.75 -13.97
C GLU A 273 -16.56 -11.44 -15.43
N LYS A 274 -16.89 -10.24 -15.91
CA LYS A 274 -16.48 -9.78 -17.25
C LYS A 274 -14.97 -9.69 -17.38
N ALA A 275 -14.26 -9.25 -16.34
CA ALA A 275 -12.80 -9.22 -16.32
C ALA A 275 -12.21 -10.65 -16.29
N ALA A 276 -12.74 -11.54 -15.45
CA ALA A 276 -12.32 -12.94 -15.36
C ALA A 276 -12.56 -13.69 -16.68
N ALA A 277 -13.65 -13.41 -17.40
CA ALA A 277 -13.98 -14.05 -18.66
C ALA A 277 -12.95 -13.82 -19.79
N LYS A 278 -12.07 -12.82 -19.64
CA LYS A 278 -10.95 -12.57 -20.57
C LYS A 278 -9.90 -13.70 -20.52
N HIS A 279 -9.82 -14.43 -19.42
CA HIS A 279 -8.85 -15.50 -19.22
C HIS A 279 -9.50 -16.83 -18.84
N ARG A 280 -8.89 -17.94 -19.20
CA ARG A 280 -9.39 -19.29 -18.88
C ARG A 280 -8.28 -20.18 -18.33
N PRO A 281 -8.55 -21.00 -17.31
CA PRO A 281 -7.60 -22.02 -16.88
C PRO A 281 -7.13 -22.88 -18.06
N GLY A 282 -5.82 -23.08 -18.13
CA GLY A 282 -5.16 -23.82 -19.19
C GLY A 282 -4.82 -23.01 -20.44
N GLN A 283 -5.27 -21.76 -20.56
CA GLN A 283 -4.94 -20.85 -21.67
C GLN A 283 -3.44 -20.55 -21.71
N ASN A 284 -2.84 -20.63 -22.90
CA ASN A 284 -1.47 -20.18 -23.11
C ASN A 284 -1.43 -18.66 -23.21
N VAL A 285 -0.49 -18.05 -22.49
CA VAL A 285 -0.33 -16.59 -22.41
C VAL A 285 1.12 -16.19 -22.66
N LYS A 286 1.32 -15.00 -23.20
CA LYS A 286 2.64 -14.40 -23.35
C LYS A 286 2.89 -13.53 -22.13
N VAL A 287 3.90 -13.88 -21.34
CA VAL A 287 4.23 -13.19 -20.09
C VAL A 287 5.41 -12.26 -20.32
N TYR A 288 5.25 -10.98 -19.99
CA TYR A 288 6.32 -9.98 -20.00
C TYR A 288 6.87 -9.86 -18.58
N TYR A 289 8.15 -10.14 -18.38
CA TYR A 289 8.76 -10.17 -17.04
C TYR A 289 9.91 -9.18 -16.91
N ASP A 290 10.07 -8.60 -15.73
CA ASP A 290 11.20 -7.74 -15.40
C ASP A 290 12.49 -8.60 -15.36
N PRO A 291 13.50 -8.33 -16.21
CA PRO A 291 14.73 -9.12 -16.22
C PRO A 291 15.54 -9.02 -14.92
N GLU A 292 15.41 -7.91 -14.18
CA GLU A 292 16.09 -7.75 -12.89
C GLU A 292 15.35 -8.45 -11.74
N GLN A 293 14.03 -8.59 -11.90
CA GLN A 293 13.13 -9.21 -10.92
C GLN A 293 12.10 -10.10 -11.63
N PRO A 294 12.46 -11.33 -12.05
CA PRO A 294 11.61 -12.15 -12.90
C PRO A 294 10.24 -12.51 -12.31
N GLY A 295 10.06 -12.40 -10.99
CA GLY A 295 8.75 -12.56 -10.33
C GLY A 295 7.78 -11.39 -10.55
N HIS A 296 8.26 -10.25 -11.04
CA HIS A 296 7.43 -9.14 -11.51
C HIS A 296 7.13 -9.33 -12.98
N ALA A 297 5.90 -9.74 -13.28
CA ALA A 297 5.48 -9.98 -14.65
C ALA A 297 4.04 -9.56 -14.87
N VAL A 298 3.69 -9.37 -16.14
CA VAL A 298 2.41 -8.84 -16.60
C VAL A 298 2.01 -9.48 -17.92
N LEU A 299 0.71 -9.61 -18.18
CA LEU A 299 0.20 -10.15 -19.46
C LEU A 299 0.00 -9.05 -20.51
N GLU A 300 -0.47 -7.88 -20.09
CA GLU A 300 -0.87 -6.76 -20.94
C GLU A 300 -0.06 -5.48 -20.62
N PRO A 301 1.23 -5.40 -20.99
CA PRO A 301 2.11 -4.27 -20.67
C PRO A 301 1.64 -2.94 -21.27
N ALA A 302 0.91 -3.00 -22.39
CA ALA A 302 0.40 -1.82 -23.11
C ALA A 302 -0.95 -1.31 -22.55
N SER A 303 -1.61 -2.06 -21.66
CA SER A 303 -2.90 -1.66 -21.11
C SER A 303 -2.78 -0.33 -20.38
N ARG A 304 -3.77 0.53 -20.63
CA ARG A 304 -3.97 1.80 -19.92
C ARG A 304 -5.20 1.73 -19.02
N GLU A 305 -5.87 0.57 -18.95
CA GLU A 305 -7.02 0.35 -18.10
C GLU A 305 -6.60 0.54 -16.62
N GLY A 306 -7.48 1.14 -15.80
CA GLY A 306 -7.22 1.41 -14.38
C GLY A 306 -6.18 2.51 -14.06
N ALA A 307 -5.30 2.87 -15.00
CA ALA A 307 -4.18 3.78 -14.74
C ALA A 307 -4.57 5.26 -14.52
N LEU A 308 -5.82 5.67 -14.77
CA LEU A 308 -6.25 7.07 -14.63
C LEU A 308 -6.70 7.45 -13.21
N GLY A 309 -7.02 6.49 -12.35
CA GLY A 309 -7.53 6.76 -10.99
C GLY A 309 -6.63 7.73 -10.19
N PRO A 310 -5.32 7.46 -10.07
CA PRO A 310 -4.42 8.36 -9.37
C PRO A 310 -4.27 9.74 -10.06
N LEU A 311 -4.38 9.82 -11.38
CA LEU A 311 -4.36 11.11 -12.09
C LEU A 311 -5.60 11.96 -11.77
N ILE A 312 -6.78 11.34 -11.76
CA ILE A 312 -8.03 12.00 -11.38
C ILE A 312 -7.96 12.48 -9.94
N GLY A 313 -7.49 11.62 -9.01
CA GLY A 313 -7.27 12.00 -7.62
C GLY A 313 -6.33 13.20 -7.48
N ALA A 314 -5.22 13.22 -8.22
CA ALA A 314 -4.30 14.34 -8.24
C ALA A 314 -4.95 15.65 -8.72
N ALA A 315 -5.76 15.60 -9.79
CA ALA A 315 -6.47 16.75 -10.32
C ALA A 315 -7.51 17.29 -9.32
N VAL A 316 -8.29 16.41 -8.69
CA VAL A 316 -9.28 16.78 -7.66
C VAL A 316 -8.59 17.44 -6.48
N CYS A 317 -7.51 16.84 -5.94
CA CYS A 317 -6.73 17.43 -4.87
C CYS A 317 -6.16 18.81 -5.23
N ALA A 318 -5.65 18.98 -6.46
CA ALA A 318 -5.12 20.25 -6.94
C ALA A 318 -6.20 21.34 -6.99
N VAL A 319 -7.38 21.02 -7.53
CA VAL A 319 -8.51 21.96 -7.63
C VAL A 319 -9.06 22.30 -6.26
N VAL A 320 -9.43 21.30 -5.45
CA VAL A 320 -10.05 21.52 -4.13
C VAL A 320 -9.06 22.19 -3.17
N GLY A 321 -7.83 21.66 -3.07
CA GLY A 321 -6.79 22.22 -2.22
C GLY A 321 -6.38 23.63 -2.66
N GLY A 322 -6.24 23.86 -3.97
CA GLY A 322 -5.90 25.17 -4.52
C GLY A 322 -7.00 26.20 -4.31
N LEU A 323 -8.26 25.87 -4.62
CA LEU A 323 -9.40 26.76 -4.37
C LEU A 323 -9.51 27.10 -2.89
N PHE A 324 -9.44 26.10 -2.01
CA PHE A 324 -9.55 26.35 -0.58
C PHE A 324 -8.39 27.21 -0.06
N LEU A 325 -7.16 26.94 -0.49
CA LEU A 325 -6.00 27.76 -0.14
C LEU A 325 -6.14 29.20 -0.62
N THR A 326 -6.59 29.42 -1.87
CA THR A 326 -6.78 30.77 -2.41
C THR A 326 -7.87 31.54 -1.67
N ILE A 327 -8.95 30.88 -1.23
CA ILE A 327 -9.99 31.48 -0.40
C ILE A 327 -9.41 31.91 0.95
N LEU A 328 -8.66 31.03 1.63
CA LEU A 328 -8.03 31.37 2.92
C LEU A 328 -7.03 32.52 2.80
N ILE A 329 -6.24 32.56 1.71
CA ILE A 329 -5.31 33.67 1.47
C ILE A 329 -6.06 34.98 1.28
N LYS A 330 -7.11 34.99 0.45
CA LYS A 330 -7.93 36.20 0.23
C LYS A 330 -8.59 36.69 1.52
N ILE A 331 -9.22 35.80 2.27
CA ILE A 331 -9.90 36.18 3.52
C ILE A 331 -8.88 36.63 4.56
N GLY A 332 -7.71 35.97 4.65
CA GLY A 332 -6.72 36.21 5.69
C GLY A 332 -5.82 37.43 5.47
N PHE A 333 -5.49 37.77 4.22
CA PHE A 333 -4.45 38.75 3.90
C PHE A 333 -4.86 39.85 2.92
N ALA A 334 -5.99 39.73 2.22
CA ALA A 334 -6.48 40.77 1.31
C ALA A 334 -7.47 41.70 1.99
#